data_AF-A0A839XQ11-F1
#
_entry.id   AF-A0A839XQ11-F1
#
_cell.length_a   1.000
_cell.length_b   1.000
_cell.length_c   1.000
_cell.angle_alpha   90.00
_cell.angle_beta   90.00
_cell.angle_gamma   90.00
#
_symmetry.space_group_name_H-M   'P 1'
#
loop_
_entity.id
_entity.type
_entity.pdbx_description
1 polymer ?
#
loop_
_entity_poly.entity_id
_entity_poly.type
_entity_poly.pdbx_seq_one_letter_code
_entity_poly.pdbx_strand_id
1 'polypeptide(L)'
;MILGIPKRTLLILVALIAVIVLYAMTGGELSSEAEGSDGDGGCSMTVEADALNVRSGPSTGDEIVDKLEQDAETDATTEVRDGFRKLADGEWAADDFLEPADGASC
;
A
#
# COMPACT_ATOMS: atom_id res chain seq x y z
N MET A 1 -6.34 34.40 -2.22
CA MET A 1 -5.02 33.76 -2.32
C MET A 1 -5.23 32.37 -2.88
N ILE A 2 -4.95 32.19 -4.17
CA ILE A 2 -5.05 30.90 -4.86
C ILE A 2 -3.81 30.09 -4.50
N LEU A 3 -4.03 29.04 -3.71
CA LEU A 3 -3.04 28.17 -3.10
C LEU A 3 -2.13 27.57 -4.17
N GLY A 4 -0.82 27.81 -4.03
CA GLY A 4 0.22 27.40 -4.97
C GLY A 4 0.47 25.90 -4.93
N ILE A 5 -0.42 25.12 -5.56
CA ILE A 5 -0.21 23.69 -5.78
C ILE A 5 0.90 23.56 -6.83
N PRO A 6 2.02 22.85 -6.53
CA PRO A 6 3.13 22.76 -7.45
C PRO A 6 2.70 22.04 -8.73
N LYS A 7 3.15 22.57 -9.88
CA LYS A 7 2.76 22.12 -11.23
C LYS A 7 2.97 20.61 -11.45
N ARG A 8 3.89 19.99 -10.71
CA ARG A 8 4.14 18.54 -10.74
C ARG A 8 3.02 17.75 -10.06
N THR A 9 2.49 18.24 -8.95
CA THR A 9 1.34 17.64 -8.25
C THR A 9 0.07 17.68 -9.09
N LEU A 10 -0.14 18.77 -9.84
CA LEU A 10 -1.27 18.87 -10.78
C LEU A 10 -1.15 17.84 -11.91
N LEU A 11 0.06 17.64 -12.45
CA LEU A 11 0.30 16.68 -13.54
C LEU A 11 0.15 15.23 -13.06
N ILE A 12 0.57 14.91 -11.84
CA ILE A 12 0.45 13.57 -11.26
C ILE A 12 -1.01 13.22 -10.98
N LEU A 13 -1.79 14.15 -10.41
CA LEU A 13 -3.23 13.93 -10.16
C LEU A 13 -4.02 13.68 -11.44
N VAL A 14 -3.71 14.40 -12.53
CA VAL A 14 -4.38 14.18 -13.83
C VAL A 14 -3.99 12.83 -14.43
N ALA A 15 -2.73 12.40 -14.29
CA ALA A 15 -2.28 11.09 -14.76
C ALA A 15 -2.92 9.94 -13.96
N LEU A 16 -3.04 10.07 -12.64
CA LEU A 16 -3.69 9.08 -11.78
C LEU A 16 -5.17 8.92 -12.12
N ILE A 17 -5.89 10.02 -12.32
CA ILE A 17 -7.30 9.97 -12.74
C ILE A 17 -7.43 9.33 -14.14
N ALA A 18 -6.51 9.62 -15.07
CA ALA A 18 -6.52 9.00 -16.38
C ALA A 18 -6.25 7.49 -16.35
N VAL A 19 -5.36 7.02 -15.47
CA VAL A 19 -5.06 5.59 -15.27
C VAL A 19 -6.24 4.85 -14.65
N ILE A 20 -6.90 5.45 -13.66
CA ILE A 20 -8.11 4.90 -13.02
C ILE A 20 -9.25 4.77 -14.04
N VAL A 21 -9.44 5.80 -14.88
CA VAL A 21 -10.46 5.79 -15.94
C VAL A 21 -10.13 4.76 -17.03
N LEU A 22 -8.86 4.58 -17.38
CA LEU A 22 -8.41 3.54 -18.31
C LEU A 22 -8.72 2.14 -17.77
N TYR A 23 -8.46 1.90 -16.49
CA TYR A 23 -8.71 0.61 -15.84
C TYR A 23 -10.20 0.26 -15.81
N ALA A 24 -11.07 1.24 -15.56
CA ALA A 24 -12.52 1.06 -15.53
C ALA A 24 -13.14 0.77 -16.91
N MET A 25 -12.48 1.17 -18.00
CA MET A 25 -12.96 0.90 -19.36
C MET A 25 -12.37 -0.39 -19.97
N THR A 26 -11.26 -0.91 -19.44
CA THR A 26 -10.61 -2.14 -19.94
C THR A 26 -10.94 -3.39 -19.14
N GLY A 27 -11.67 -3.29 -18.02
CA GLY A 27 -12.06 -4.40 -17.14
C GLY A 27 -13.20 -5.27 -17.66
N GLY A 28 -13.18 -5.64 -18.94
CA GLY A 28 -14.01 -6.72 -19.48
C GLY A 28 -13.23 -8.04 -19.47
N GLU A 29 -13.49 -8.85 -18.43
CA GLU A 29 -13.31 -10.31 -18.32
C GLU A 29 -11.95 -10.93 -18.72
N LEU A 30 -11.27 -11.61 -17.78
CA LEU A 30 -10.83 -13.02 -17.88
C LEU A 30 -9.88 -13.39 -16.72
N SER A 31 -10.28 -14.43 -16.00
CA SER A 31 -9.58 -15.07 -14.89
C SER A 31 -8.17 -15.53 -15.22
N SER A 32 -7.28 -15.47 -14.24
CA SER A 32 -6.09 -16.32 -14.14
C SER A 32 -5.77 -16.49 -12.66
N GLU A 33 -6.01 -17.70 -12.14
CA GLU A 33 -5.62 -18.11 -10.80
C GLU A 33 -4.10 -17.95 -10.59
N ALA A 34 -3.74 -17.19 -9.57
CA ALA A 34 -2.52 -17.36 -8.80
C ALA A 34 -2.92 -17.25 -7.32
N GLU A 35 -3.12 -18.43 -6.71
CA GLU A 35 -2.73 -18.82 -5.35
C GLU A 35 -2.65 -17.69 -4.31
N GLY A 36 -3.60 -17.69 -3.36
CA GLY A 36 -3.44 -17.03 -2.06
C GLY A 36 -3.95 -15.60 -1.93
N SER A 37 -5.14 -15.31 -2.44
CA SER A 37 -5.91 -14.13 -2.00
C SER A 37 -6.57 -14.42 -0.64
N ASP A 38 -5.76 -14.69 0.39
CA ASP A 38 -6.12 -14.51 1.80
C ASP A 38 -5.68 -13.08 2.21
N GLY A 39 -6.08 -12.09 1.40
CA GLY A 39 -6.13 -10.71 1.82
C GLY A 39 -7.58 -10.45 2.21
N ASP A 40 -7.87 -10.58 3.50
CA ASP A 40 -9.09 -10.07 4.10
C ASP A 40 -9.33 -8.66 3.53
N GLY A 41 -10.36 -8.52 2.69
CA GLY A 41 -10.59 -7.36 1.82
C GLY A 41 -11.02 -6.10 2.57
N GLY A 42 -10.29 -5.74 3.61
CA GLY A 42 -10.56 -4.63 4.50
C GLY A 42 -9.43 -4.30 5.48
N CYS A 43 -8.25 -4.93 5.40
CA CYS A 43 -7.13 -4.53 6.25
C CYS A 43 -6.27 -3.46 5.58
N SER A 44 -6.61 -2.20 5.83
CA SER A 44 -5.81 -1.05 5.41
C SER A 44 -5.08 -0.46 6.62
N MET A 45 -3.84 -0.04 6.41
CA MET A 45 -2.95 0.50 7.44
C MET A 45 -2.44 1.88 7.05
N THR A 46 -2.37 2.79 8.02
CA THR A 46 -1.78 4.12 7.90
C THR A 46 -0.36 4.09 8.47
N VAL A 47 0.59 4.71 7.77
CA VAL A 47 1.99 4.79 8.20
C VAL A 47 2.21 5.96 9.15
N GLU A 48 2.65 5.67 10.38
CA GLU A 48 2.93 6.71 11.38
C GLU A 48 4.36 7.28 11.30
N ALA A 49 5.30 6.50 10.78
CA ALA A 49 6.70 6.89 10.66
C ALA A 49 6.92 7.91 9.52
N ASP A 50 7.91 8.82 9.67
CA ASP A 50 8.31 9.76 8.60
C ASP A 50 8.60 9.06 7.27
N ALA A 51 9.21 7.87 7.36
CA ALA A 51 9.43 6.97 6.23
C ALA A 51 9.57 5.53 6.73
N LEU A 52 8.83 4.61 6.11
CA LEU A 52 8.79 3.19 6.45
C LEU A 52 9.34 2.36 5.29
N ASN A 53 10.31 1.49 5.56
CA ASN A 53 10.86 0.60 4.53
C ASN A 53 9.99 -0.64 4.41
N VAL A 54 9.63 -0.98 3.16
CA VAL A 54 9.02 -2.26 2.80
C VAL A 54 10.13 -3.22 2.39
N ARG A 55 10.09 -4.44 2.92
CA ARG A 55 11.15 -5.43 2.79
C ARG A 55 10.64 -6.71 2.14
N SER A 56 11.57 -7.45 1.54
CA SER A 56 11.31 -8.74 0.90
C SER A 56 10.91 -9.85 1.88
N GLY A 57 11.10 -9.62 3.19
CA GLY A 57 10.83 -10.60 4.24
C GLY A 57 10.71 -9.95 5.64
N PRO A 58 10.25 -10.73 6.64
CA PRO A 58 9.96 -10.25 7.99
C PRO A 58 11.24 -10.10 8.85
N SER A 59 12.26 -9.41 8.34
CA SER A 59 13.50 -9.13 9.08
C SER A 59 14.13 -7.81 8.66
N THR A 60 14.82 -7.15 9.60
CA THR A 60 15.64 -5.96 9.29
C THR A 60 16.80 -6.24 8.35
N GLY A 61 17.17 -7.52 8.17
CA GLY A 61 18.22 -7.96 7.25
C GLY A 61 17.74 -8.24 5.83
N ASP A 62 16.43 -8.32 5.59
CA ASP A 62 15.87 -8.53 4.26
C ASP A 62 16.00 -7.29 3.38
N GLU A 63 16.03 -7.49 2.06
CA GLU A 63 16.22 -6.41 1.09
C GLU A 63 15.06 -5.41 1.16
N ILE A 64 15.36 -4.12 1.02
CA ILE A 64 14.34 -3.07 0.92
C ILE A 64 13.84 -3.06 -0.53
N VAL A 65 12.57 -3.39 -0.72
CA VAL A 65 11.92 -3.48 -2.04
C VAL A 65 11.07 -2.25 -2.35
N ASP A 66 10.58 -1.56 -1.32
CA ASP A 66 9.84 -0.29 -1.47
C ASP A 66 9.95 0.59 -0.21
N LYS A 67 9.33 1.79 -0.26
CA LYS A 67 9.27 2.74 0.85
C LYS A 67 7.94 3.49 0.88
N LEU A 68 7.32 3.49 2.04
CA LEU A 68 6.11 4.26 2.32
C LEU A 68 6.46 5.56 3.06
N GLU A 69 5.72 6.61 2.76
CA GLU A 69 5.84 7.92 3.42
C GLU A 69 4.85 8.01 4.59
N GLN A 70 5.07 8.94 5.51
CA GLN A 70 4.12 9.25 6.59
C GLN A 70 2.72 9.55 6.05
N ASP A 71 1.69 9.13 6.78
CA ASP A 71 0.27 9.26 6.46
C ASP A 71 -0.15 8.54 5.17
N ALA A 72 0.74 7.75 4.55
CA ALA A 72 0.37 6.89 3.44
C ALA A 72 -0.52 5.74 3.95
N GLU A 73 -1.57 5.46 3.20
CA GLU A 73 -2.42 4.28 3.40
C GLU A 73 -1.92 3.15 2.50
N THR A 74 -1.78 1.96 3.07
CA THR A 74 -1.39 0.73 2.36
C THR A 74 -2.35 -0.40 2.70
N ASP A 75 -2.63 -1.24 1.73
CA ASP A 75 -3.25 -2.53 2.00
C ASP A 75 -2.28 -3.40 2.79
N ALA A 76 -2.85 -4.23 3.65
CA ALA A 76 -2.13 -5.21 4.43
C ALA A 76 -2.95 -6.48 4.63
N THR A 77 -2.32 -7.45 5.26
CA THR A 77 -2.96 -8.67 5.74
C THR A 77 -3.00 -8.66 7.27
N THR A 78 -3.75 -9.59 7.84
CA THR A 78 -3.73 -9.85 9.29
C THR A 78 -2.46 -10.61 9.73
N GLU A 79 -1.58 -10.98 8.79
CA GLU A 79 -0.38 -11.75 9.09
C GLU A 79 0.74 -10.85 9.63
N VAL A 80 1.21 -11.18 10.84
CA VAL A 80 2.36 -10.55 11.48
C VAL A 80 3.37 -11.64 11.87
N ARG A 81 4.63 -11.47 11.49
CA ARG A 81 5.75 -12.37 11.79
C ARG A 81 6.98 -11.57 12.18
N ASP A 82 7.63 -11.95 13.27
CA ASP A 82 8.89 -11.34 13.73
C ASP A 82 8.85 -9.80 13.88
N GLY A 83 7.66 -9.24 14.19
CA GLY A 83 7.44 -7.79 14.30
C GLY A 83 7.19 -7.07 12.97
N PHE A 84 7.05 -7.82 11.88
CA PHE A 84 6.71 -7.30 10.56
C PHE A 84 5.32 -7.79 10.14
N ARG A 85 4.51 -6.87 9.64
CA ARG A 85 3.24 -7.16 8.98
C ARG A 85 3.45 -7.40 7.50
N LYS A 86 2.77 -8.42 6.97
CA LYS A 86 2.72 -8.66 5.52
C LYS A 86 1.75 -7.69 4.87
N LEU A 87 2.26 -6.88 3.95
CA LEU A 87 1.48 -5.94 3.14
C LEU A 87 0.90 -6.66 1.92
N ALA A 88 1.78 -7.35 1.19
CA ALA A 88 1.48 -8.18 0.03
C ALA A 88 2.52 -9.31 -0.08
N ASP A 89 2.45 -10.11 -1.14
CA ASP A 89 3.42 -11.20 -1.31
C ASP A 89 4.84 -10.67 -1.56
N GLY A 90 5.77 -11.04 -0.66
CA GLY A 90 7.13 -10.52 -0.68
C GLY A 90 7.26 -9.08 -0.16
N GLU A 91 6.24 -8.54 0.51
CA GLU A 91 6.25 -7.17 1.01
C GLU A 91 5.91 -7.13 2.50
N TRP A 92 6.88 -6.68 3.30
CA TRP A 92 6.81 -6.68 4.75
C TRP A 92 7.24 -5.34 5.32
N ALA A 93 6.47 -4.79 6.25
CA ALA A 93 6.82 -3.56 6.96
C ALA A 93 6.70 -3.76 8.46
N ALA A 94 7.50 -3.04 9.24
CA ALA A 94 7.49 -3.18 10.69
C ALA A 94 6.13 -2.73 11.25
N ASP A 95 5.50 -3.62 12.02
CA ASP A 95 4.12 -3.47 12.52
C ASP A 95 3.99 -2.31 13.50
N ASP A 96 5.03 -2.01 14.29
CA ASP A 96 5.08 -0.87 15.22
C ASP A 96 4.94 0.52 14.56
N PHE A 97 4.95 0.60 13.23
CA PHE A 97 4.81 1.86 12.47
C PHE A 97 3.55 1.89 11.59
N LEU A 98 2.64 0.94 11.80
CA LEU A 98 1.40 0.79 11.06
C LEU A 98 0.22 0.86 12.03
N GLU A 99 -0.72 1.77 11.76
CA GLU A 99 -1.97 1.88 12.49
C GLU A 99 -3.16 1.48 11.59
N PRO A 100 -4.11 0.64 12.05
CA PRO A 100 -5.30 0.33 11.27
C PRO A 100 -6.04 1.60 10.85
N ALA A 101 -6.31 1.72 9.55
CA ALA A 101 -7.11 2.81 9.03
C ALA A 101 -8.54 2.75 9.59
N ASP A 102 -9.24 3.90 9.59
CA ASP A 102 -10.59 3.98 10.11
C ASP A 102 -11.54 2.97 9.43
N GLY A 103 -12.07 2.04 10.22
CA GLY A 103 -12.99 1.00 9.73
C GLY A 103 -12.30 -0.20 9.09
N ALA A 104 -10.98 -0.32 9.18
CA ALA A 104 -10.25 -1.52 8.78
C ALA A 104 -10.69 -2.73 9.62
N SER A 105 -10.83 -3.89 8.97
CA SER A 105 -11.14 -5.17 9.60
C SER A 105 -9.88 -6.01 9.75
N CYS A 106 -8.94 -5.51 10.54
CA CYS A 106 -7.82 -6.27 11.09
C CYS A 106 -7.54 -5.85 12.54
#